data_AF-A0A5C7UIN7-F1
#
_entry.id   AF-A0A5C7UIN7-F1
#
_cell.length_a   1.000
_cell.length_b   1.000
_cell.length_c   1.000
_cell.angle_alpha   90.00
_cell.angle_beta   90.00
_cell.angle_gamma   90.00
#
_symmetry.space_group_name_H-M   'P 1'
#
loop_
_entity.id
_entity.type
_entity.pdbx_description
1 polymer ?
#
loop_
_entity_poly.entity_id
_entity_poly.type
_entity_poly.pdbx_seq_one_letter_code
_entity_poly.pdbx_strand_id
1 'polypeptide(L)'
;MSNVNVQVIKNGGENALSLLRRFQKKVQESGVLPRVRSLRYSDRALSDLKVKKAKMKKLAGKEKYELAKRMGKLVEKKKRGR
;
A
#
# COMPACT_ATOMS: atom_id res chain seq x y z
N MET A 1 11.21 26.11 5.59
CA MET A 1 9.75 25.96 5.47
C MET A 1 9.33 24.69 6.19
N SER A 2 8.42 24.78 7.14
CA SER A 2 7.97 23.65 7.97
C SER A 2 7.13 22.68 7.13
N ASN A 3 7.75 21.66 6.54
CA ASN A 3 7.06 20.62 5.78
C ASN A 3 6.39 19.62 6.74
N VAL A 4 5.16 19.93 7.16
CA VAL A 4 4.31 18.97 7.86
C VAL A 4 3.72 18.01 6.82
N ASN A 5 4.17 16.75 6.82
CA ASN A 5 3.70 15.75 5.87
C ASN A 5 2.26 15.29 6.14
N VAL A 6 1.89 15.18 7.42
CA VAL A 6 0.55 14.77 7.87
C VAL A 6 0.24 15.46 9.19
N GLN A 7 -0.94 16.08 9.27
CA GLN A 7 -1.47 16.66 10.51
C GLN A 7 -2.86 16.08 10.78
N VAL A 8 -3.15 15.78 12.04
CA VAL A 8 -4.48 15.36 12.49
C VAL A 8 -4.83 16.12 13.77
N ILE A 9 -5.96 16.82 13.75
CA ILE A 9 -6.50 17.55 14.90
C ILE A 9 -7.54 16.67 15.60
N LYS A 10 -7.55 16.69 16.93
CA LYS A 10 -8.50 15.95 17.76
C LYS A 10 -9.90 16.56 17.60
N ASN A 11 -10.89 15.70 17.38
CA ASN A 11 -12.28 16.14 17.34
C ASN A 11 -12.88 16.14 18.76
N GLY A 12 -13.84 17.03 19.03
CA GLY A 12 -14.56 17.06 20.30
C GLY A 12 -15.21 15.71 20.61
N GLY A 13 -14.90 15.12 21.77
CA GLY A 13 -15.40 13.80 22.19
C GLY A 13 -14.62 12.58 21.67
N GLU A 14 -13.52 12.76 20.93
CA GLU A 14 -12.75 11.65 20.40
C GLU A 14 -11.84 10.97 21.44
N ASN A 15 -11.88 9.64 21.49
CA ASN A 15 -10.91 8.82 22.23
C ASN A 15 -9.52 8.88 21.57
N ALA A 16 -8.46 8.99 22.37
CA ALA A 16 -7.07 9.01 21.93
C ALA A 16 -6.69 7.84 20.99
N LEU A 17 -7.24 6.64 21.20
CA LEU A 17 -7.00 5.48 20.33
C LEU A 17 -7.54 5.69 18.91
N SER A 18 -8.70 6.32 18.77
CA SER A 18 -9.30 6.63 17.46
C SER A 18 -8.49 7.68 16.71
N LEU A 19 -7.97 8.67 17.44
CA LEU A 19 -7.08 9.70 16.90
C LEU A 19 -5.79 9.08 16.34
N LEU A 20 -5.16 8.16 17.10
CA LEU A 20 -3.96 7.43 16.65
C LEU A 20 -4.23 6.58 15.40
N ARG A 21 -5.36 5.88 15.33
CA ARG A 21 -5.74 5.11 14.13
C ARG A 21 -5.91 6.01 12.90
N ARG A 22 -6.54 7.17 13.05
CA ARG A 22 -6.66 8.17 11.97
C ARG A 22 -5.30 8.68 11.53
N PHE A 23 -4.43 9.02 12.49
CA PHE A 23 -3.08 9.46 12.19
C PHE A 23 -2.31 8.38 11.42
N GLN A 24 -2.30 7.13 11.92
CA GLN A 24 -1.67 6.01 11.24
C GLN A 24 -2.21 5.82 9.82
N LYS A 25 -3.54 5.90 9.63
CA LYS A 25 -4.16 5.77 8.32
C LYS A 25 -3.74 6.89 7.38
N LYS A 26 -3.71 8.13 7.85
CA LYS A 26 -3.26 9.29 7.07
C LYS A 26 -1.78 9.22 6.70
N VAL A 27 -0.93 8.74 7.61
CA VAL A 27 0.49 8.46 7.32
C VAL A 27 0.63 7.39 6.24
N GLN A 28 -0.16 6.32 6.30
CA GLN A 28 -0.15 5.27 5.27
C GLN A 28 -0.64 5.78 3.91
N GLU A 29 -1.75 6.53 3.88
CA GLU A 29 -2.31 7.13 2.67
C GLU A 29 -1.36 8.16 2.03
N SER A 30 -0.62 8.92 2.83
CA SER A 30 0.33 9.92 2.33
C SER A 30 1.49 9.32 1.52
N GLY A 31 1.76 8.02 1.65
CA GLY A 31 2.87 7.38 0.94
C GLY A 31 4.27 7.89 1.33
N VAL A 32 4.40 8.69 2.40
CA VAL A 32 5.69 9.26 2.82
C VAL A 32 6.70 8.18 3.20
N LEU A 33 6.25 7.13 3.89
CA LEU A 33 7.10 6.01 4.31
C LEU A 33 7.68 5.22 3.13
N PRO A 34 6.90 4.72 2.16
CA PRO A 34 7.47 4.03 1.01
C PRO A 34 8.40 4.93 0.19
N ARG A 35 8.10 6.24 0.06
CA ARG A 35 8.97 7.20 -0.64
C ARG A 35 10.33 7.37 0.05
N VAL A 36 10.34 7.64 1.36
CA VAL A 36 11.61 7.80 2.09
C VAL A 36 12.42 6.50 2.08
N ARG A 37 11.74 5.35 2.17
CA ARG A 37 12.41 4.04 2.05
C ARG A 37 13.01 3.81 0.66
N SER A 38 12.33 4.21 -0.42
CA SER A 38 12.87 4.06 -1.78
C SER A 38 14.03 5.00 -2.07
N LEU A 39 14.13 6.13 -1.37
CA LEU A 39 15.23 7.08 -1.52
C LEU A 39 16.48 6.70 -0.70
N ARG A 40 16.37 5.74 0.24
CA ARG A 40 17.45 5.41 1.17
C ARG A 40 18.69 4.84 0.47
N TYR A 41 18.49 4.02 -0.55
CA TYR A 41 19.57 3.34 -1.27
C TYR A 41 19.46 3.62 -2.77
N SER A 42 20.61 3.74 -3.43
CA SER A 42 20.66 3.88 -4.87
C SER A 42 20.53 2.51 -5.54
N ASP A 43 19.45 2.32 -6.30
CA ASP A 43 19.28 1.14 -7.13
C ASP A 43 19.80 1.37 -8.54
N ARG A 44 20.39 0.34 -9.16
CA ARG A 44 20.76 0.38 -10.59
C ARG A 44 19.50 0.41 -11.44
N ALA A 45 19.51 1.17 -12.53
CA ALA A 45 18.50 1.07 -13.58
C ALA A 45 18.37 -0.38 -14.07
N LEU A 46 17.14 -0.89 -14.12
CA LEU A 46 16.84 -2.23 -14.60
C LEU A 46 16.93 -2.27 -16.13
N SER A 47 17.37 -3.40 -16.70
CA SER A 47 17.32 -3.60 -18.14
C SER A 47 15.88 -3.83 -18.62
N ASP A 48 15.61 -3.48 -19.89
CA ASP A 48 14.28 -3.64 -20.50
C ASP A 48 13.76 -5.07 -20.41
N LEU A 49 14.62 -6.07 -20.60
CA LEU A 49 14.25 -7.48 -20.48
C LEU A 49 13.77 -7.82 -19.06
N LYS A 50 14.45 -7.30 -18.04
CA LYS A 50 14.07 -7.53 -16.64
C LYS A 50 12.71 -6.90 -16.33
N VAL A 51 12.46 -5.68 -16.83
CA VAL A 51 11.18 -4.98 -16.70
C VAL A 51 10.06 -5.76 -17.39
N LYS A 52 10.27 -6.20 -18.64
CA LYS A 52 9.32 -7.03 -19.40
C LYS A 52 8.99 -8.33 -18.66
N LYS A 53 9.99 -9.05 -18.16
CA LYS A 53 9.79 -10.30 -17.39
C LYS A 53 8.98 -10.08 -16.11
N ALA A 54 9.23 -9.00 -15.38
CA ALA A 54 8.44 -8.65 -14.20
C ALA A 54 6.96 -8.35 -14.56
N LYS A 55 6.72 -7.63 -15.66
CA LYS A 55 5.37 -7.36 -16.16
C LYS A 55 4.64 -8.64 -16.57
N MET A 56 5.31 -9.57 -17.26
CA MET A 56 4.72 -10.87 -17.62
C MET A 56 4.28 -11.68 -16.41
N LYS A 57 5.10 -11.72 -15.34
CA LYS A 57 4.72 -12.40 -14.08
C LYS A 57 3.46 -11.79 -13.46
N LYS A 58 3.33 -10.46 -13.50
CA LYS A 58 2.14 -9.75 -12.97
C LYS A 58 0.88 -10.08 -13.77
N LEU A 59 0.99 -10.12 -15.10
CA LEU A 59 -0.14 -10.48 -15.98
C LEU A 59 -0.59 -11.92 -15.75
N ALA A 60 0.34 -12.87 -15.69
CA ALA A 60 0.03 -14.27 -15.38
C ALA A 60 -0.65 -14.43 -14.01
N GLY A 61 -0.22 -13.66 -13.01
CA GLY A 61 -0.88 -13.62 -11.70
C GLY A 61 -2.32 -13.09 -11.76
N LYS A 62 -2.55 -12.05 -12.57
CA LYS A 62 -3.89 -11.49 -12.79
C LYS A 62 -4.82 -12.49 -13.45
N GLU A 63 -4.35 -13.18 -14.49
CA GLU A 63 -5.13 -14.21 -15.20
C GLU A 63 -5.55 -15.35 -14.28
N LYS A 64 -4.62 -15.87 -13.47
CA LYS A 64 -4.93 -16.90 -12.46
C LYS A 64 -6.00 -16.44 -11.47
N TYR A 65 -5.92 -15.18 -11.04
CA TYR A 65 -6.91 -14.60 -10.13
C TYR A 65 -8.29 -14.49 -10.80
N GLU A 66 -8.38 -13.99 -12.04
CA GLU A 66 -9.64 -13.88 -12.77
C GLU A 66 -10.28 -15.26 -13.04
N LEU A 67 -9.47 -16.28 -13.37
CA LEU A 67 -9.96 -17.65 -13.52
C LEU A 67 -10.50 -18.19 -12.20
N ALA A 68 -9.77 -18.04 -11.09
CA ALA A 68 -10.22 -18.47 -9.77
C ALA A 68 -11.50 -17.75 -9.33
N LYS A 69 -11.62 -16.46 -9.67
CA LYS A 69 -12.84 -15.65 -9.47
C LYS A 69 -14.02 -16.21 -10.24
N ARG A 70 -13.85 -16.52 -11.53
CA ARG A 70 -14.90 -17.14 -12.37
C ARG A 70 -15.31 -18.52 -11.85
N MET A 71 -14.37 -19.31 -11.35
CA MET A 71 -14.64 -20.63 -10.78
C MET A 71 -15.23 -20.59 -9.36
N GLY A 72 -15.45 -19.41 -8.77
CA GLY A 72 -15.93 -19.29 -7.39
C GLY A 72 -14.95 -19.77 -6.32
N LYS A 73 -13.67 -20.03 -6.67
CA LYS A 73 -12.64 -20.57 -5.77
C LYS A 73 -11.90 -19.48 -4.99
N LEU A 74 -12.44 -18.27 -4.91
CA LEU A 74 -11.83 -17.21 -4.14
C LEU A 74 -11.99 -17.51 -2.65
N VAL A 75 -10.86 -17.76 -1.98
CA VAL A 75 -10.85 -17.79 -0.52
C VAL A 75 -11.17 -16.38 -0.03
N GLU A 76 -12.30 -16.23 0.64
CA GLU A 76 -12.62 -14.99 1.34
C GLU A 76 -11.54 -14.72 2.38
N LYS A 77 -10.67 -13.76 2.09
CA LYS A 77 -9.73 -13.28 3.08
C LYS A 77 -10.56 -12.60 4.15
N LYS A 78 -10.69 -13.25 5.32
CA LYS A 78 -11.22 -12.62 6.54
C LYS A 78 -10.56 -11.25 6.64
N LYS A 79 -11.35 -10.18 6.60
CA LYS A 79 -10.83 -8.83 6.86
C LYS A 79 -10.17 -8.90 8.24
N ARG A 80 -8.84 -8.89 8.29
CA ARG A 80 -8.12 -8.71 9.55
C ARG A 80 -8.69 -7.44 10.17
N GLY A 81 -9.24 -7.57 11.38
CA GLY A 81 -10.19 -6.64 11.98
C GLY A 81 -9.79 -5.17 11.89
N ARG A 82 -10.83 -4.33 11.82
CA ARG A 82 -10.74 -2.88 11.99
C ARG A 82 -10.10 -2.51 13.32
#